data_AF-A0A960UXB9-F1
#
_entry.id   AF-A0A960UXB9-F1
#
_cell.length_a   1.000
_cell.length_b   1.000
_cell.length_c   1.000
_cell.angle_alpha   90.00
_cell.angle_beta   90.00
_cell.angle_gamma   90.00
#
_symmetry.space_group_name_H-M   'P 1'
#
loop_
_entity.id
_entity.type
_entity.pdbx_description
1 polymer ?
#
loop_
_entity_poly.entity_id
_entity_poly.type
_entity_poly.pdbx_seq_one_letter_code
_entity_poly.pdbx_strand_id
1 'polypeptide(L)'
;MKAGAFLSPSEKKDSSRLPAGLLQRAGGRTHGGQTVSVCGGLLLGLFLLFSPAPSEGAPVSRILPDPYYPQKPEGQLRLNYYYDRSGRWVKFSDWIPFQQKKYHPHFFEDYYELYGLPQGYRVAELKENIYFLYLAQSAPFRHPRNSLCKIETEEQYHKYRNLMFMQVHLMIMRMYLRLGSLFDKRHLYFHDLDFADDLEISFLIARTYYEEAEKYWASAKRYAQEADKHRFEIDLPSIESTRFEIVTGELDFKRIIHRHKERVNAKLAVVDDFLDREGRPRPVKLRMLKDIQNMYDEDFSADPLEMPRLN
;
A
#
# COMPACT_ATOMS: atom_id res chain seq x y z
N MET A 1 12.07 -60.32 -10.88
CA MET A 1 12.90 -60.11 -12.08
C MET A 1 13.64 -58.79 -11.93
N LYS A 2 14.93 -58.86 -11.54
CA LYS A 2 16.13 -58.28 -12.19
C LYS A 2 16.13 -56.73 -12.27
N ALA A 3 16.87 -56.03 -11.39
CA ALA A 3 18.33 -55.73 -11.44
C ALA A 3 18.65 -54.58 -12.44
N GLY A 4 19.54 -53.62 -12.23
CA GLY A 4 20.52 -53.23 -11.18
C GLY A 4 20.80 -51.71 -11.32
N ALA A 5 21.27 -50.95 -10.33
CA ALA A 5 22.56 -50.95 -9.62
C ALA A 5 23.76 -50.43 -10.45
N PHE A 6 24.59 -49.59 -9.78
CA PHE A 6 25.98 -49.11 -10.04
C PHE A 6 26.06 -47.59 -10.32
N LEU A 7 26.95 -46.76 -9.74
CA LEU A 7 27.99 -46.86 -8.69
C LEU A 7 28.45 -45.40 -8.39
N SER A 8 28.97 -45.14 -7.19
CA SER A 8 29.89 -44.04 -6.85
C SER A 8 31.32 -44.62 -6.68
N PRO A 9 32.38 -43.98 -6.10
CA PRO A 9 32.81 -42.58 -5.89
C PRO A 9 34.34 -42.38 -6.22
N SER A 10 35.00 -41.32 -5.69
CA SER A 10 36.46 -41.03 -5.61
C SER A 10 36.89 -39.87 -6.53
N GLU A 11 37.64 -38.82 -6.12
CA GLU A 11 39.00 -38.89 -5.53
C GLU A 11 39.47 -37.53 -4.93
N LYS A 12 40.39 -37.60 -3.97
CA LYS A 12 41.10 -36.51 -3.25
C LYS A 12 42.35 -36.01 -4.00
N LYS A 13 42.77 -34.75 -3.76
CA LYS A 13 44.16 -34.27 -3.47
C LYS A 13 44.19 -32.73 -3.52
N ASP A 14 44.49 -32.00 -2.44
CA ASP A 14 45.78 -31.71 -1.80
C ASP A 14 46.80 -30.87 -2.60
N SER A 15 47.27 -29.83 -1.90
CA SER A 15 48.60 -29.23 -1.90
C SER A 15 48.93 -28.01 -2.78
N SER A 16 49.17 -26.91 -2.07
CA SER A 16 50.36 -26.04 -2.15
C SER A 16 50.70 -25.30 -3.45
N ARG A 17 50.79 -23.97 -3.36
CA ARG A 17 52.06 -23.21 -3.44
C ARG A 17 51.80 -21.70 -3.46
N LEU A 18 52.24 -21.02 -2.41
CA LEU A 18 52.70 -19.63 -2.48
C LEU A 18 53.95 -19.56 -3.38
N PRO A 19 54.27 -18.38 -3.93
CA PRO A 19 55.44 -17.72 -3.38
C PRO A 19 55.29 -16.21 -3.15
N ALA A 20 56.07 -15.77 -2.16
CA ALA A 20 56.39 -14.39 -1.84
C ALA A 20 57.39 -13.77 -2.83
N GLY A 21 57.42 -12.43 -2.87
CA GLY A 21 58.43 -11.60 -3.55
C GLY A 21 57.85 -10.19 -3.72
N LEU A 22 57.96 -9.27 -2.74
CA LEU A 22 59.13 -8.45 -2.40
C LEU A 22 59.57 -7.52 -3.55
N LEU A 23 59.25 -6.22 -3.46
CA LEU A 23 60.22 -5.12 -3.61
C LEU A 23 59.61 -3.73 -3.37
N GLN A 24 60.14 -3.15 -2.30
CA GLN A 24 60.34 -1.76 -1.90
C GLN A 24 60.60 -0.73 -3.03
N ARG A 25 60.09 0.51 -2.82
CA ARG A 25 60.86 1.79 -2.60
C ARG A 25 60.53 2.98 -3.53
N ALA A 26 60.73 4.17 -2.92
CA ALA A 26 60.82 5.55 -3.44
C ALA A 26 59.50 6.35 -3.46
N GLY A 27 59.36 7.56 -2.89
CA GLY A 27 60.32 8.52 -2.33
C GLY A 27 60.31 9.85 -3.10
N GLY A 28 60.01 10.97 -2.42
CA GLY A 28 60.11 12.38 -2.92
C GLY A 28 58.73 13.03 -3.13
N ARG A 29 58.21 14.00 -2.36
CA ARG A 29 58.66 15.24 -1.68
C ARG A 29 58.76 16.47 -2.60
N THR A 30 58.32 17.62 -2.03
CA THR A 30 58.43 19.04 -2.48
C THR A 30 57.32 19.55 -3.42
N HIS A 31 56.86 20.81 -3.39
CA HIS A 31 56.87 21.97 -2.46
C HIS A 31 55.90 23.03 -3.05
N GLY A 32 55.46 23.99 -2.21
CA GLY A 32 54.96 25.32 -2.62
C GLY A 32 53.43 25.41 -2.76
N GLY A 33 52.71 26.42 -2.27
CA GLY A 33 53.07 27.71 -1.71
C GLY A 33 51.88 28.69 -1.85
N GLN A 34 51.34 29.13 -0.72
CA GLN A 34 50.68 30.40 -0.37
C GLN A 34 50.06 31.32 -1.46
N THR A 35 48.84 31.82 -1.19
CA THR A 35 48.48 33.26 -0.96
C THR A 35 46.94 33.39 -0.96
N VAL A 36 46.29 33.66 0.19
CA VAL A 36 45.74 34.95 0.66
C VAL A 36 44.90 35.72 -0.37
N SER A 37 43.60 35.86 -0.10
CA SER A 37 42.85 37.09 -0.42
C SER A 37 41.74 37.31 0.61
N VAL A 38 41.81 38.48 1.24
CA VAL A 38 40.87 39.06 2.20
C VAL A 38 40.15 40.20 1.50
N CYS A 39 38.81 40.19 1.53
CA CYS A 39 37.89 41.33 1.42
C CYS A 39 36.49 40.73 1.62
N GLY A 40 35.57 41.21 2.46
CA GLY A 40 35.45 42.48 3.13
C GLY A 40 33.94 42.81 3.15
N GLY A 41 33.34 42.80 4.35
CA GLY A 41 32.11 43.52 4.72
C GLY A 41 30.78 43.16 4.04
N LEU A 42 29.80 42.70 4.83
CA LEU A 42 28.69 43.57 5.24
C LEU A 42 27.90 42.94 6.39
N LEU A 43 27.73 43.73 7.45
CA LEU A 43 26.76 43.53 8.52
C LEU A 43 25.35 43.74 7.96
N LEU A 44 24.49 42.73 8.09
CA LEU A 44 23.04 42.91 8.06
C LEU A 44 22.45 41.96 9.10
N GLY A 45 22.11 42.53 10.26
CA GLY A 45 21.37 41.86 11.30
C GLY A 45 19.97 41.53 10.79
N LEU A 46 19.64 40.25 10.79
CA LEU A 46 18.29 39.76 10.60
C LEU A 46 17.85 39.11 11.91
N PHE A 47 17.00 39.82 12.65
CA PHE A 47 16.21 39.26 13.75
C PHE A 47 15.30 38.17 13.16
N LEU A 48 15.74 36.90 13.21
CA LEU A 48 14.87 35.77 12.97
C LEU A 48 14.19 35.39 14.27
N LEU A 49 12.94 35.83 14.36
CA LEU A 49 11.94 35.33 15.27
C LEU A 49 11.88 33.79 15.19
N PHE A 50 11.74 33.19 16.37
CA PHE A 50 11.33 31.82 16.61
C PHE A 50 10.42 31.26 15.51
N SER A 51 10.89 30.24 14.79
CA SER A 51 10.03 29.21 14.21
C SER A 51 10.40 27.89 14.88
N PRO A 52 9.50 27.26 15.65
CA PRO A 52 9.73 25.91 16.12
C PRO A 52 9.85 24.98 14.91
N ALA A 53 10.76 24.02 15.01
CA ALA A 53 10.99 22.98 14.01
C ALA A 53 9.67 22.34 13.54
N PRO A 54 9.56 21.90 12.28
CA PRO A 54 8.40 21.15 11.82
C PRO A 54 8.31 19.90 12.67
N SER A 55 7.29 19.85 13.53
CA SER A 55 6.93 18.64 14.24
C SER A 55 6.77 17.53 13.21
N GLU A 56 7.51 16.44 13.38
CA GLU A 56 7.32 15.19 12.66
C GLU A 56 5.83 14.94 12.48
N GLY A 57 5.40 14.83 11.23
CA GLY A 57 4.01 14.59 10.88
C GLY A 57 3.53 13.31 11.53
N ALA A 58 2.75 13.46 12.60
CA ALA A 58 1.94 12.37 13.11
C ALA A 58 1.10 11.82 11.94
N PRO A 59 0.95 10.50 11.80
CA PRO A 59 0.14 9.94 10.73
C PRO A 59 -1.27 10.54 10.79
N VAL A 60 -1.74 11.06 9.66
CA VAL A 60 -3.10 11.63 9.46
C VAL A 60 -4.16 10.51 9.47
N SER A 61 -4.08 9.63 10.47
CA SER A 61 -4.98 8.50 10.65
C SER A 61 -5.25 8.29 12.14
N ARG A 62 -5.68 9.34 12.82
CA ARG A 62 -6.49 9.15 14.02
C ARG A 62 -7.72 10.04 13.91
N ILE A 63 -8.77 9.40 13.43
CA ILE A 63 -10.17 9.77 13.63
C ILE A 63 -10.56 11.00 12.79
N LEU A 64 -10.99 10.74 11.55
CA LEU A 64 -11.98 11.62 10.93
C LEU A 64 -13.26 11.39 11.74
N PRO A 65 -13.82 12.38 12.44
CA PRO A 65 -15.11 12.20 13.07
C PRO A 65 -16.12 11.92 11.95
N ASP A 66 -16.67 10.71 11.96
CA ASP A 66 -17.80 10.37 11.09
C ASP A 66 -18.99 11.18 11.61
N PRO A 67 -19.48 12.18 10.85
CA PRO A 67 -20.53 13.06 11.35
C PRO A 67 -21.88 12.35 11.49
N TYR A 68 -22.00 11.10 11.00
CA TYR A 68 -23.26 10.37 10.97
C TYR A 68 -23.37 9.27 12.04
N TYR A 69 -22.28 8.86 12.68
CA TYR A 69 -22.30 7.83 13.74
C TYR A 69 -21.33 8.17 14.89
N PRO A 70 -21.81 8.51 16.10
CA PRO A 70 -20.93 8.73 17.25
C PRO A 70 -20.28 7.41 17.68
N GLN A 71 -18.95 7.38 17.76
CA GLN A 71 -18.21 6.12 17.94
C GLN A 71 -18.26 5.49 19.33
N LYS A 72 -18.83 6.13 20.37
CA LYS A 72 -19.00 5.52 21.70
C LYS A 72 -20.16 6.16 22.48
N PRO A 73 -21.01 5.39 23.19
CA PRO A 73 -21.76 5.94 24.31
C PRO A 73 -20.80 6.27 25.47
N GLU A 74 -21.03 7.39 26.16
CA GLU A 74 -20.27 7.75 27.35
C GLU A 74 -20.64 6.86 28.54
N GLY A 75 -19.80 5.85 28.80
CA GLY A 75 -19.94 4.94 29.95
C GLY A 75 -18.88 3.84 29.92
N GLN A 76 -18.33 3.48 31.09
CA GLN A 76 -17.40 2.35 31.19
C GLN A 76 -18.15 1.03 31.37
N LEU A 77 -18.07 0.13 30.38
CA LEU A 77 -18.36 -1.29 30.57
C LEU A 77 -17.29 -1.88 31.53
N ARG A 78 -17.63 -2.06 32.81
CA ARG A 78 -16.77 -2.75 33.79
C ARG A 78 -16.89 -4.27 33.62
N LEU A 79 -16.14 -4.83 32.68
CA LEU A 79 -16.02 -6.28 32.48
C LEU A 79 -14.96 -6.95 33.39
N ASN A 80 -14.28 -6.19 34.24
CA ASN A 80 -13.15 -6.69 35.03
C ASN A 80 -13.60 -7.11 36.44
N TYR A 81 -14.15 -8.33 36.55
CA TYR A 81 -14.13 -9.07 37.81
C TYR A 81 -12.67 -9.48 38.12
N TYR A 82 -12.12 -8.86 39.15
CA TYR A 82 -11.02 -9.28 40.04
C TYR A 82 -9.83 -10.06 39.47
N TYR A 83 -8.77 -9.38 39.01
CA TYR A 83 -7.41 -9.94 39.09
C TYR A 83 -6.39 -8.82 39.29
N ASP A 84 -5.53 -9.01 40.28
CA ASP A 84 -4.45 -8.10 40.67
C ASP A 84 -3.23 -8.37 39.76
N ARG A 85 -2.57 -7.31 39.27
CA ARG A 85 -1.37 -7.44 38.40
C ARG A 85 -0.16 -7.99 39.16
N SER A 86 -0.28 -8.21 40.47
CA SER A 86 0.71 -8.80 41.37
C SER A 86 0.96 -10.30 41.16
N GLY A 87 0.25 -10.95 40.22
CA GLY A 87 0.63 -12.27 39.70
C GLY A 87 0.14 -13.49 40.49
N ARG A 88 -0.42 -13.31 41.70
CA ARG A 88 -0.90 -14.44 42.52
C ARG A 88 -2.26 -14.98 42.06
N TRP A 89 -3.08 -14.12 41.46
CA TRP A 89 -4.38 -14.46 40.88
C TRP A 89 -4.47 -13.71 39.55
N VAL A 90 -4.07 -14.34 38.46
CA VAL A 90 -4.18 -13.81 37.09
C VAL A 90 -4.88 -14.90 36.28
N LYS A 91 -5.84 -14.55 35.41
CA LYS A 91 -6.47 -15.54 34.52
C LYS A 91 -5.38 -16.20 33.69
N PHE A 92 -5.47 -17.51 33.47
CA PHE A 92 -4.49 -18.25 32.66
C PHE A 92 -4.28 -17.62 31.27
N SER A 93 -5.32 -17.00 30.68
CA SER A 93 -5.24 -16.26 29.41
C SER A 93 -4.26 -15.07 29.45
N ASP A 94 -4.13 -14.40 30.59
CA ASP A 94 -3.26 -13.24 30.77
C ASP A 94 -1.85 -13.67 31.22
N TRP A 95 -1.68 -14.93 31.64
CA TRP A 95 -0.39 -15.54 32.02
C TRP A 95 0.37 -16.12 30.82
N ILE A 96 -0.29 -16.31 29.67
CA ILE A 96 0.40 -16.65 28.42
C ILE A 96 1.32 -15.46 28.10
N PRO A 97 2.66 -15.63 28.01
CA PRO A 97 3.51 -14.57 27.55
C PRO A 97 3.13 -14.28 26.09
N PHE A 98 2.33 -13.23 25.85
CA PHE A 98 2.08 -12.70 24.52
C PHE A 98 3.33 -12.00 24.00
N GLN A 99 4.45 -12.72 23.93
CA GLN A 99 5.48 -12.42 22.95
C GLN A 99 5.00 -13.03 21.63
N GLN A 100 3.85 -12.57 21.11
CA GLN A 100 3.65 -12.62 19.68
C GLN A 100 4.82 -11.82 19.11
N LYS A 101 5.81 -12.52 18.53
CA LYS A 101 6.88 -11.84 17.81
C LYS A 101 6.19 -11.04 16.72
N LYS A 102 6.04 -9.73 16.94
CA LYS A 102 5.55 -8.81 15.92
C LYS A 102 6.60 -8.85 14.83
N TYR A 103 6.29 -9.56 13.75
CA TYR A 103 7.17 -9.59 12.60
C TYR A 103 7.19 -8.19 12.01
N HIS A 104 8.37 -7.57 11.98
CA HIS A 104 8.57 -6.27 11.37
C HIS A 104 9.31 -6.48 10.04
N PRO A 105 8.64 -6.28 8.89
CA PRO A 105 9.29 -6.42 7.60
C PRO A 105 10.39 -5.37 7.44
N HIS A 106 11.60 -5.81 7.10
CA HIS A 106 12.75 -4.93 6.94
C HIS A 106 13.11 -4.75 5.47
N PHE A 107 13.05 -5.83 4.71
CA PHE A 107 13.42 -5.84 3.30
C PHE A 107 12.19 -5.80 2.39
N PHE A 108 12.39 -5.35 1.14
CA PHE A 108 11.38 -5.32 0.10
C PHE A 108 10.64 -6.67 -0.03
N GLU A 109 11.40 -7.76 -0.04
CA GLU A 109 10.89 -9.13 -0.14
C GLU A 109 9.96 -9.51 1.02
N ASP A 110 10.24 -9.03 2.23
CA ASP A 110 9.42 -9.33 3.41
C ASP A 110 8.02 -8.72 3.24
N TYR A 111 7.95 -7.48 2.74
CA TYR A 111 6.68 -6.82 2.44
C TYR A 111 5.93 -7.54 1.33
N TYR A 112 6.64 -7.97 0.29
CA TYR A 112 6.06 -8.73 -0.81
C TYR A 112 5.47 -10.07 -0.35
N GLU A 113 6.18 -10.81 0.50
CA GLU A 113 5.71 -12.11 1.02
C GLU A 113 4.51 -11.96 1.96
N LEU A 114 4.47 -10.90 2.78
CA LEU A 114 3.40 -10.67 3.76
C LEU A 114 2.14 -10.02 3.21
N TYR A 115 2.32 -8.97 2.40
CA TYR A 115 1.24 -8.15 1.88
C TYR A 115 0.95 -8.42 0.40
N GLY A 116 1.74 -9.31 -0.23
CA GLY A 116 1.35 -10.01 -1.44
C GLY A 116 0.13 -10.92 -1.20
N LEU A 117 -0.58 -11.26 -2.28
CA LEU A 117 -1.94 -11.86 -2.26
C LEU A 117 -2.12 -13.02 -1.25
N PRO A 118 -3.20 -13.02 -0.44
CA PRO A 118 -4.53 -13.39 -0.95
C PRO A 118 -5.59 -12.31 -0.73
N GLN A 119 -6.49 -12.13 -1.71
CA GLN A 119 -7.54 -11.11 -1.73
C GLN A 119 -8.54 -11.27 -0.59
N GLY A 120 -8.29 -10.59 0.54
CA GLY A 120 -9.33 -10.28 1.51
C GLY A 120 -10.39 -9.39 0.85
N TYR A 121 -11.66 -9.76 0.99
CA TYR A 121 -12.77 -8.94 0.47
C TYR A 121 -12.96 -7.63 1.26
N ARG A 122 -12.28 -7.48 2.40
CA ARG A 122 -12.47 -6.36 3.32
C ARG A 122 -11.66 -5.14 2.88
N VAL A 123 -12.33 -3.99 2.82
CA VAL A 123 -11.74 -2.70 2.43
C VAL A 123 -10.54 -2.32 3.29
N ALA A 124 -10.60 -2.58 4.60
CA ALA A 124 -9.52 -2.25 5.53
C ALA A 124 -8.21 -2.99 5.20
N GLU A 125 -8.31 -4.30 4.98
CA GLU A 125 -7.17 -5.16 4.64
C GLU A 125 -6.55 -4.76 3.29
N LEU A 126 -7.38 -4.43 2.29
CA LEU A 126 -6.88 -3.95 0.99
C LEU A 126 -6.11 -2.63 1.12
N LYS A 127 -6.63 -1.67 1.90
CA LYS A 127 -5.96 -0.38 2.13
C LYS A 127 -4.65 -0.55 2.89
N GLU A 128 -4.65 -1.43 3.90
CA GLU A 128 -3.47 -1.78 4.67
C GLU A 128 -2.38 -2.41 3.79
N ASN A 129 -2.76 -3.37 2.95
CA ASN A 129 -1.83 -4.01 2.02
C ASN A 129 -1.27 -3.01 1.01
N ILE A 130 -2.11 -2.14 0.43
CA ILE A 130 -1.66 -1.07 -0.48
C ILE A 130 -0.64 -0.16 0.23
N TYR A 131 -0.92 0.25 1.47
CA TYR A 131 -0.03 1.10 2.26
C TYR A 131 1.33 0.45 2.48
N PHE A 132 1.36 -0.80 2.92
CA PHE A 132 2.62 -1.50 3.18
C PHE A 132 3.40 -1.83 1.90
N LEU A 133 2.72 -2.19 0.80
CA LEU A 133 3.38 -2.37 -0.49
C LEU A 133 3.90 -1.05 -1.07
N TYR A 134 3.24 0.07 -0.79
CA TYR A 134 3.77 1.39 -1.12
C TYR A 134 5.04 1.70 -0.32
N LEU A 135 5.02 1.44 1.00
CA LEU A 135 6.22 1.57 1.85
C LEU A 135 7.36 0.67 1.38
N ALA A 136 7.06 -0.54 0.91
CA ALA A 136 8.05 -1.50 0.42
C ALA A 136 8.95 -0.91 -0.67
N GLN A 137 8.44 0.01 -1.50
CA GLN A 137 9.21 0.64 -2.58
C GLN A 137 10.42 1.44 -2.07
N SER A 138 10.35 1.93 -0.83
CA SER A 138 11.45 2.64 -0.16
C SER A 138 12.37 1.71 0.63
N ALA A 139 11.98 0.45 0.83
CA ALA A 139 12.73 -0.51 1.61
C ALA A 139 13.95 -1.04 0.82
N PRO A 140 15.05 -1.40 1.52
CA PRO A 140 16.18 -2.05 0.87
C PRO A 140 15.81 -3.46 0.41
N PHE A 141 16.43 -3.92 -0.68
CA PHE A 141 16.36 -5.32 -1.09
C PHE A 141 17.25 -6.20 -0.22
N ARG A 142 16.89 -7.47 -0.06
CA ARG A 142 17.75 -8.47 0.59
C ARG A 142 19.07 -8.60 -0.18
N HIS A 143 20.14 -8.96 0.54
CA HIS A 143 21.42 -9.30 -0.09
C HIS A 143 21.21 -10.42 -1.14
N PRO A 144 21.90 -10.42 -2.31
CA PRO A 144 21.69 -11.42 -3.39
C PRO A 144 21.84 -12.89 -2.97
N ARG A 145 22.51 -13.16 -1.84
CA ARG A 145 22.60 -14.49 -1.24
C ARG A 145 21.26 -14.99 -0.67
N ASN A 146 20.42 -14.07 -0.20
CA ASN A 146 19.16 -14.32 0.49
C ASN A 146 17.95 -13.82 -0.34
N SER A 147 18.13 -13.62 -1.65
CA SER A 147 17.03 -13.33 -2.57
C SER A 147 16.09 -14.52 -2.72
N LEU A 148 14.91 -14.28 -3.28
CA LEU A 148 13.88 -15.32 -3.48
C LEU A 148 14.31 -16.41 -4.48
N CYS A 149 15.18 -16.07 -5.41
CA CYS A 149 15.77 -16.98 -6.38
C CYS A 149 17.30 -16.99 -6.25
N LYS A 150 17.96 -17.98 -6.86
CA LYS A 150 19.42 -18.03 -6.95
C LYS A 150 19.93 -16.95 -7.91
N ILE A 151 20.85 -16.12 -7.44
CA ILE A 151 21.45 -15.03 -8.22
C ILE A 151 22.97 -15.21 -8.21
N GLU A 152 23.56 -15.32 -9.40
CA GLU A 152 24.99 -15.54 -9.58
C GLU A 152 25.72 -14.29 -10.08
N THR A 153 25.06 -13.47 -10.89
CA THR A 153 25.65 -12.28 -11.52
C THR A 153 24.97 -10.99 -11.08
N GLU A 154 25.67 -9.86 -11.20
CA GLU A 154 25.12 -8.56 -10.87
C GLU A 154 23.94 -8.19 -11.79
N GLU A 155 24.03 -8.51 -13.08
CA GLU A 155 22.96 -8.27 -14.05
C GLU A 155 21.67 -9.01 -13.68
N GLN A 156 21.78 -10.26 -13.22
CA GLN A 156 20.64 -11.02 -12.69
C GLN A 156 20.00 -10.29 -11.49
N TYR A 157 20.82 -9.72 -10.60
CA TYR A 157 20.31 -8.94 -9.47
C TYR A 157 19.58 -7.67 -9.90
N HIS A 158 20.11 -6.94 -10.90
CA HIS A 158 19.44 -5.78 -11.48
C HIS A 158 18.08 -6.13 -12.07
N LYS A 159 18.02 -7.19 -12.89
CA LYS A 159 16.76 -7.66 -13.48
C LYS A 159 15.78 -8.14 -12.40
N TYR A 160 16.24 -8.88 -11.40
CA TYR A 160 15.43 -9.32 -10.26
C TYR A 160 14.73 -8.15 -9.57
N ARG A 161 15.44 -7.06 -9.27
CA ARG A 161 14.84 -5.87 -8.65
C ARG A 161 13.74 -5.26 -9.52
N ASN A 162 13.97 -5.15 -10.83
CA ASN A 162 12.97 -4.64 -11.77
C ASN A 162 11.72 -5.54 -11.82
N LEU A 163 11.89 -6.86 -11.82
CA LEU A 163 10.79 -7.82 -11.77
C LEU A 163 9.98 -7.70 -10.46
N MET A 164 10.65 -7.53 -9.33
CA MET A 164 10.01 -7.35 -8.03
C MET A 164 9.24 -6.02 -7.96
N PHE A 165 9.81 -4.93 -8.45
CA PHE A 165 9.10 -3.66 -8.58
C PHE A 165 7.87 -3.78 -9.48
N MET A 166 8.02 -4.38 -10.66
CA MET A 166 6.91 -4.65 -11.58
C MET A 166 5.78 -5.41 -10.86
N GLN A 167 6.12 -6.50 -10.17
CA GLN A 167 5.15 -7.36 -9.52
C GLN A 167 4.39 -6.63 -8.40
N VAL A 168 5.09 -5.86 -7.54
CA VAL A 168 4.45 -5.09 -6.47
C VAL A 168 3.51 -4.02 -7.04
N HIS A 169 3.93 -3.30 -8.07
CA HIS A 169 3.06 -2.32 -8.74
C HIS A 169 1.81 -2.98 -9.34
N LEU A 170 1.96 -4.17 -9.92
CA LEU A 170 0.84 -4.95 -10.45
C LEU A 170 -0.13 -5.39 -9.34
N MET A 171 0.39 -5.80 -8.18
CA MET A 171 -0.42 -6.15 -7.02
C MET A 171 -1.20 -4.96 -6.48
N ILE A 172 -0.54 -3.81 -6.29
CA ILE A 172 -1.19 -2.56 -5.85
C ILE A 172 -2.31 -2.17 -6.82
N MET A 173 -2.03 -2.18 -8.13
CA MET A 173 -3.02 -1.90 -9.18
C MET A 173 -4.25 -2.83 -9.07
N ARG A 174 -4.04 -4.14 -8.89
CA ARG A 174 -5.14 -5.11 -8.74
C ARG A 174 -5.98 -4.83 -7.48
N MET A 175 -5.36 -4.40 -6.39
CA MET A 175 -6.07 -4.01 -5.16
C MET A 175 -6.89 -2.74 -5.36
N TYR A 176 -6.37 -1.73 -6.07
CA TYR A 176 -7.15 -0.53 -6.44
C TYR A 176 -8.32 -0.85 -7.37
N LEU A 177 -8.13 -1.72 -8.37
CA LEU A 177 -9.23 -2.22 -9.20
C LEU A 177 -10.30 -2.90 -8.35
N ARG A 178 -9.89 -3.68 -7.35
CA ARG A 178 -10.80 -4.34 -6.42
C ARG A 178 -11.56 -3.31 -5.58
N LEU A 179 -10.88 -2.31 -5.01
CA LEU A 179 -11.51 -1.23 -4.27
C LEU A 179 -12.54 -0.49 -5.14
N GLY A 180 -12.18 -0.10 -6.36
CA GLY A 180 -13.10 0.53 -7.30
C GLY A 180 -14.34 -0.33 -7.56
N SER A 181 -14.18 -1.64 -7.72
CA SER A 181 -15.31 -2.57 -7.94
C SER A 181 -16.27 -2.70 -6.76
N LEU A 182 -15.85 -2.35 -5.54
CA LEU A 182 -16.73 -2.37 -4.36
C LEU A 182 -17.68 -1.18 -4.34
N PHE A 183 -17.24 -0.04 -4.89
CA PHE A 183 -18.04 1.19 -4.98
C PHE A 183 -18.74 1.34 -6.35
N ASP A 184 -18.33 0.57 -7.37
CA ASP A 184 -18.99 0.51 -8.67
C ASP A 184 -20.15 -0.51 -8.67
N LYS A 185 -21.37 -0.02 -8.48
CA LYS A 185 -22.59 -0.83 -8.66
C LYS A 185 -22.67 -1.33 -10.11
N ARG A 186 -22.77 -2.64 -10.33
CA ARG A 186 -22.68 -3.26 -11.67
C ARG A 186 -23.68 -2.70 -12.71
N HIS A 187 -24.96 -2.60 -12.34
CA HIS A 187 -26.03 -2.06 -13.17
C HIS A 187 -26.76 -0.97 -12.40
N LEU A 188 -27.11 0.12 -13.09
CA LEU A 188 -27.89 1.23 -12.54
C LEU A 188 -29.31 1.15 -13.13
N TYR A 189 -30.31 0.92 -12.28
CA TYR A 189 -31.72 0.86 -12.66
C TYR A 189 -32.47 2.12 -12.22
N PHE A 190 -33.71 2.30 -12.72
CA PHE A 190 -34.51 3.49 -12.40
C PHE A 190 -34.82 3.63 -10.90
N HIS A 191 -35.10 2.54 -10.20
CA HIS A 191 -35.39 2.52 -8.76
C HIS A 191 -34.15 2.78 -7.89
N ASP A 192 -32.96 2.74 -8.49
CA ASP A 192 -31.72 3.05 -7.78
C ASP A 192 -31.53 4.56 -7.63
N LEU A 193 -32.17 5.36 -8.49
CA LEU A 193 -32.11 6.82 -8.46
C LEU A 193 -32.74 7.40 -7.19
N ASP A 194 -33.55 6.60 -6.47
CA ASP A 194 -34.02 6.92 -5.13
C ASP A 194 -32.86 7.12 -4.12
N PHE A 195 -31.65 6.64 -4.45
CA PHE A 195 -30.42 6.82 -3.68
C PHE A 195 -29.35 7.59 -4.47
N ALA A 196 -29.76 8.42 -5.45
CA ALA A 196 -28.86 9.13 -6.36
C ALA A 196 -27.72 9.90 -5.65
N ASP A 197 -28.01 10.59 -4.54
CA ASP A 197 -27.00 11.37 -3.81
C ASP A 197 -25.85 10.47 -3.28
N ASP A 198 -26.15 9.26 -2.82
CA ASP A 198 -25.14 8.33 -2.29
C ASP A 198 -24.41 7.59 -3.43
N LEU A 199 -25.14 7.29 -4.51
CA LEU A 199 -24.58 6.69 -5.71
C LEU A 199 -23.57 7.62 -6.39
N GLU A 200 -23.85 8.92 -6.45
CA GLU A 200 -22.91 9.93 -6.96
C GLU A 200 -21.57 9.83 -6.21
N ILE A 201 -21.60 9.87 -4.88
CA ILE A 201 -20.42 9.76 -4.02
C ILE A 201 -19.70 8.43 -4.26
N SER A 202 -20.44 7.32 -4.30
CA SER A 202 -19.88 5.99 -4.52
C SER A 202 -19.17 5.89 -5.88
N PHE A 203 -19.79 6.40 -6.95
CA PHE A 203 -19.20 6.39 -8.28
C PHE A 203 -17.99 7.31 -8.40
N LEU A 204 -17.99 8.47 -7.74
CA LEU A 204 -16.82 9.35 -7.66
C LEU A 204 -15.66 8.65 -6.96
N ILE A 205 -15.91 7.94 -5.85
CA ILE A 205 -14.91 7.12 -5.15
C ILE A 205 -14.40 5.99 -6.05
N ALA A 206 -15.27 5.31 -6.81
CA ALA A 206 -14.86 4.28 -7.74
C ALA A 206 -13.94 4.84 -8.84
N ARG A 207 -14.28 6.02 -9.40
CA ARG A 207 -13.49 6.70 -10.43
C ARG A 207 -12.08 7.02 -9.93
N THR A 208 -11.94 7.56 -8.72
CA THR A 208 -10.61 7.91 -8.16
C THR A 208 -9.74 6.67 -7.96
N TYR A 209 -10.30 5.55 -7.49
CA TYR A 209 -9.52 4.31 -7.39
C TYR A 209 -9.09 3.76 -8.76
N TYR A 210 -9.92 3.87 -9.79
CA TYR A 210 -9.52 3.48 -11.15
C TYR A 210 -8.45 4.40 -11.74
N GLU A 211 -8.47 5.68 -11.42
CA GLU A 211 -7.40 6.63 -11.78
C GLU A 211 -6.08 6.31 -11.07
N GLU A 212 -6.11 5.98 -9.77
CA GLU A 212 -4.91 5.53 -9.06
C GLU A 212 -4.37 4.22 -9.64
N ALA A 213 -5.24 3.25 -9.96
CA ALA A 213 -4.83 1.98 -10.58
C ALA A 213 -4.07 2.19 -11.89
N GLU A 214 -4.47 3.19 -12.70
CA GLU A 214 -3.82 3.51 -13.98
C GLU A 214 -2.36 3.94 -13.81
N LYS A 215 -2.06 4.71 -12.75
CA LYS A 215 -0.68 5.15 -12.44
C LYS A 215 0.23 3.96 -12.13
N TYR A 216 -0.24 3.05 -11.27
CA TYR A 216 0.53 1.86 -10.90
C TYR A 216 0.71 0.89 -12.08
N TRP A 217 -0.28 0.78 -12.97
CA TRP A 217 -0.12 0.03 -14.22
C TRP A 217 0.99 0.60 -15.11
N ALA A 218 1.03 1.92 -15.27
CA ALA A 218 2.07 2.57 -16.06
C ALA A 218 3.48 2.30 -15.50
N SER A 219 3.64 2.38 -14.18
CA SER A 219 4.89 2.02 -13.50
C SER A 219 5.25 0.54 -13.67
N ALA A 220 4.29 -0.38 -13.51
CA ALA A 220 4.52 -1.82 -13.74
C ALA A 220 5.01 -2.08 -15.17
N LYS A 221 4.37 -1.46 -16.16
CA LYS A 221 4.78 -1.56 -17.57
C LYS A 221 6.19 -1.04 -17.80
N ARG A 222 6.57 0.09 -17.18
CA ARG A 222 7.92 0.64 -17.27
C ARG A 222 8.96 -0.35 -16.75
N TYR A 223 8.75 -0.91 -15.55
CA TYR A 223 9.67 -1.88 -14.96
C TYR A 223 9.72 -3.20 -15.73
N ALA A 224 8.61 -3.64 -16.32
CA ALA A 224 8.59 -4.80 -17.22
C ALA A 224 9.50 -4.58 -18.44
N GLN A 225 9.41 -3.41 -19.07
CA GLN A 225 10.26 -3.04 -20.21
C GLN A 225 11.74 -2.87 -19.82
N GLU A 226 12.02 -2.37 -18.61
CA GLU A 226 13.39 -2.30 -18.10
C GLU A 226 13.98 -3.68 -17.82
N ALA A 227 13.18 -4.60 -17.26
CA ALA A 227 13.59 -5.99 -17.05
C ALA A 227 13.81 -6.74 -18.38
N ASP A 228 13.04 -6.43 -19.42
CA ASP A 228 13.12 -7.05 -20.74
C ASP A 228 14.42 -6.75 -21.51
N LYS A 229 15.11 -5.66 -21.15
CA LYS A 229 16.45 -5.35 -21.70
C LYS A 229 17.47 -6.46 -21.44
N HIS A 230 17.26 -7.27 -20.39
CA HIS A 230 18.09 -8.41 -20.04
C HIS A 230 17.51 -9.70 -20.61
N ARG A 231 18.19 -10.28 -21.62
CA ARG A 231 17.69 -11.42 -22.42
C ARG A 231 17.67 -12.78 -21.72
N PHE A 232 18.41 -12.95 -20.62
CA PHE A 232 18.43 -14.20 -19.86
C PHE A 232 17.23 -14.27 -18.92
N GLU A 233 16.74 -15.46 -18.56
CA GLU A 233 15.65 -15.64 -17.60
C GLU A 233 16.17 -15.87 -16.18
N ILE A 234 15.36 -15.46 -15.20
CA ILE A 234 15.60 -15.72 -13.77
C ILE A 234 14.63 -16.83 -13.31
N ASP A 235 15.03 -17.60 -12.30
CA ASP A 235 14.22 -18.65 -11.68
C ASP A 235 13.06 -18.07 -10.82
N LEU A 236 12.18 -17.32 -11.48
CA LEU A 236 10.92 -16.76 -10.96
C LEU A 236 9.85 -16.90 -12.06
N PRO A 237 9.45 -18.15 -12.40
CA PRO A 237 8.70 -18.42 -13.64
C PRO A 237 7.38 -17.67 -13.73
N SER A 238 6.64 -17.52 -12.62
CA SER A 238 5.35 -16.79 -12.60
C SER A 238 5.51 -15.30 -12.90
N ILE A 239 6.53 -14.67 -12.31
CA ILE A 239 6.80 -13.23 -12.51
C ILE A 239 7.39 -13.00 -13.90
N GLU A 240 8.27 -13.88 -14.37
CA GLU A 240 8.84 -13.82 -15.71
C GLU A 240 7.78 -14.00 -16.81
N SER A 241 6.82 -14.91 -16.60
CA SER A 241 5.67 -15.10 -17.50
C SER A 241 4.80 -13.83 -17.52
N THR A 242 4.49 -13.28 -16.34
CA THR A 242 3.72 -12.03 -16.23
C THR A 242 4.43 -10.88 -16.96
N ARG A 243 5.74 -10.73 -16.81
CA ARG A 243 6.51 -9.72 -17.55
C ARG A 243 6.41 -9.95 -19.06
N PHE A 244 6.57 -11.19 -19.52
CA PHE A 244 6.43 -11.54 -20.94
C PHE A 244 5.05 -11.16 -21.49
N GLU A 245 3.97 -11.48 -20.78
CA GLU A 245 2.60 -11.11 -21.16
C GLU A 245 2.41 -9.58 -21.25
N ILE A 246 3.02 -8.81 -20.35
CA ILE A 246 2.95 -7.34 -20.35
C ILE A 246 3.70 -6.76 -21.56
N VAL A 247 4.88 -7.29 -21.87
CA VAL A 247 5.73 -6.79 -22.96
C VAL A 247 5.13 -7.13 -24.33
N THR A 248 4.64 -8.36 -24.49
CA THR A 248 3.95 -8.80 -25.71
C THR A 248 2.60 -8.11 -25.92
N GLY A 249 1.99 -7.61 -24.84
CA GLY A 249 0.69 -6.94 -24.87
C GLY A 249 -0.49 -7.92 -24.75
N GLU A 250 -0.24 -9.20 -24.45
CA GLU A 250 -1.29 -10.15 -24.09
C GLU A 250 -2.03 -9.68 -22.82
N LEU A 251 -1.29 -9.14 -21.86
CA LEU A 251 -1.83 -8.54 -20.65
C LEU A 251 -1.86 -7.01 -20.75
N ASP A 252 -3.03 -6.45 -21.08
CA ASP A 252 -3.25 -5.00 -21.10
C ASP A 252 -4.34 -4.56 -20.12
N PHE A 253 -3.92 -4.17 -18.92
CA PHE A 253 -4.83 -3.60 -17.91
C PHE A 253 -5.28 -2.18 -18.25
N LYS A 254 -4.58 -1.44 -19.13
CA LYS A 254 -4.99 -0.07 -19.50
C LYS A 254 -6.37 -0.09 -20.14
N ARG A 255 -6.59 -1.02 -21.08
CA ARG A 255 -7.89 -1.21 -21.74
C ARG A 255 -9.00 -1.58 -20.75
N ILE A 256 -8.68 -2.43 -19.77
CA ILE A 256 -9.65 -2.87 -18.75
C ILE A 256 -10.04 -1.68 -17.86
N ILE A 257 -9.05 -0.94 -17.34
CA ILE A 257 -9.25 0.25 -16.50
C ILE A 257 -10.07 1.30 -17.26
N HIS A 258 -9.74 1.56 -18.52
CA HIS A 258 -10.46 2.53 -19.34
C HIS A 258 -11.94 2.18 -19.48
N ARG A 259 -12.25 0.92 -19.80
CA ARG A 259 -13.64 0.43 -19.85
C ARG A 259 -14.37 0.56 -18.52
N HIS A 260 -13.70 0.38 -17.39
CA HIS A 260 -14.30 0.63 -16.07
C HIS A 260 -14.62 2.11 -15.88
N LYS A 261 -13.68 3.01 -16.20
CA LYS A 261 -13.89 4.47 -16.10
C LYS A 261 -15.03 4.95 -16.99
N GLU A 262 -15.09 4.49 -18.25
CA GLU A 262 -16.17 4.84 -19.18
C GLU A 262 -17.55 4.44 -18.62
N ARG A 263 -17.67 3.21 -18.08
CA ARG A 263 -18.91 2.73 -17.49
C ARG A 263 -19.32 3.54 -16.26
N VAL A 264 -18.37 3.90 -15.40
CA VAL A 264 -18.66 4.74 -14.23
C VAL A 264 -19.08 6.14 -14.65
N ASN A 265 -18.39 6.73 -15.62
CA ASN A 265 -18.73 8.07 -16.14
C ASN A 265 -20.13 8.10 -16.78
N ALA A 266 -20.52 7.05 -17.50
CA ALA A 266 -21.87 6.94 -18.05
C ALA A 266 -22.94 6.88 -16.95
N LYS A 267 -22.67 6.16 -15.85
CA LYS A 267 -23.59 6.11 -14.68
C LYS A 267 -23.64 7.44 -13.95
N LEU A 268 -22.50 8.11 -13.77
CA LEU A 268 -22.43 9.45 -13.20
C LEU A 268 -23.29 10.42 -14.00
N ALA A 269 -23.18 10.43 -15.34
CA ALA A 269 -24.00 11.31 -16.18
C ALA A 269 -25.51 11.10 -15.99
N VAL A 270 -25.96 9.85 -15.81
CA VAL A 270 -27.38 9.54 -15.53
C VAL A 270 -27.81 10.04 -14.15
N VAL A 271 -26.96 9.83 -13.14
CA VAL A 271 -27.22 10.30 -11.77
C VAL A 271 -27.20 11.83 -11.71
N ASP A 272 -26.28 12.46 -12.42
CA ASP A 272 -26.14 13.92 -12.51
C ASP A 272 -27.38 14.56 -13.12
N ASP A 273 -27.85 14.06 -14.27
CA ASP A 273 -29.06 14.53 -14.94
C ASP A 273 -30.32 14.35 -14.07
N PHE A 274 -30.39 13.27 -13.29
CA PHE A 274 -31.48 13.06 -12.33
C PHE A 274 -31.41 14.07 -11.17
N LEU A 275 -30.24 14.26 -10.58
CA LEU A 275 -30.03 15.19 -9.47
C LEU A 275 -30.22 16.66 -9.87
N ASP A 276 -29.90 17.02 -11.11
CA ASP A 276 -30.12 18.38 -11.62
C ASP A 276 -31.61 18.69 -11.79
N ARG A 277 -32.45 17.68 -12.04
CA ARG A 277 -33.92 17.81 -12.10
C ARG A 277 -34.56 17.88 -10.71
N GLU A 278 -34.10 17.06 -9.78
CA GLU A 278 -34.69 16.90 -8.43
C GLU A 278 -34.06 17.82 -7.36
N GLY A 279 -32.87 18.37 -7.63
CA GLY A 279 -32.08 19.24 -6.74
C GLY A 279 -30.97 18.50 -5.97
N ARG A 280 -29.86 19.23 -5.69
CA ARG A 280 -28.68 18.74 -4.95
C ARG A 280 -28.45 19.50 -3.63
N PRO A 281 -28.44 18.85 -2.45
CA PRO A 281 -28.94 17.50 -2.20
C PRO A 281 -30.47 17.45 -2.31
N ARG A 282 -31.02 16.27 -2.57
CA ARG A 282 -32.48 16.13 -2.74
C ARG A 282 -33.24 16.57 -1.49
N PRO A 283 -34.44 17.17 -1.62
CA PRO A 283 -35.25 17.62 -0.49
C PRO A 283 -35.54 16.53 0.55
N VAL A 284 -35.72 15.28 0.10
CA VAL A 284 -35.94 14.12 1.00
C VAL A 284 -34.70 13.85 1.86
N LYS A 285 -33.51 13.90 1.27
CA LYS A 285 -32.25 13.71 2.00
C LYS A 285 -32.04 14.84 3.01
N LEU A 286 -32.35 16.08 2.65
CA LEU A 286 -32.31 17.22 3.59
C LEU A 286 -33.24 17.03 4.79
N ARG A 287 -34.47 16.54 4.57
CA ARG A 287 -35.39 16.22 5.66
C ARG A 287 -34.84 15.13 6.56
N MET A 288 -34.39 14.01 5.99
CA MET A 288 -33.76 12.93 6.77
C MET A 288 -32.56 13.41 7.58
N LEU A 289 -31.69 14.23 7.00
CA LEU A 289 -30.54 14.81 7.70
C LEU A 289 -30.97 15.71 8.87
N LYS A 290 -32.00 16.51 8.68
CA LYS A 290 -32.58 17.33 9.74
C LYS A 290 -33.20 16.48 10.84
N ASP A 291 -33.91 15.41 10.49
CA ASP A 291 -34.52 14.49 11.46
C ASP A 291 -33.46 13.74 12.27
N ILE A 292 -32.37 13.31 11.62
CA ILE A 292 -31.20 12.72 12.26
C ILE A 292 -30.57 13.73 13.23
N GLN A 293 -30.36 14.97 12.79
CA GLN A 293 -29.80 16.03 13.64
C GLN A 293 -30.67 16.25 14.87
N ASN A 294 -31.98 16.42 14.70
CA ASN A 294 -32.93 16.60 15.80
C ASN A 294 -32.91 15.41 16.79
N MET A 295 -32.68 14.18 16.32
CA MET A 295 -32.59 12.99 17.17
C MET A 295 -31.37 13.01 18.12
N TYR A 296 -30.29 13.65 17.70
CA TYR A 296 -29.05 13.76 18.47
C TYR A 296 -28.91 15.09 19.23
N ASP A 297 -29.85 16.02 19.05
CA ASP A 297 -29.93 17.26 19.83
C ASP A 297 -30.37 16.92 21.28
N GLU A 298 -29.72 17.52 22.28
CA GLU A 298 -29.99 17.22 23.71
C GLU A 298 -31.41 17.58 24.16
N ASP A 299 -32.09 18.45 23.41
CA ASP A 299 -33.45 18.94 23.66
C ASP A 299 -34.54 18.05 23.01
N PHE A 300 -34.24 16.80 22.64
CA PHE A 300 -35.19 15.89 21.99
C PHE A 300 -36.40 15.57 22.91
N SER A 301 -37.46 16.35 22.75
CA SER A 301 -38.82 15.97 23.12
C SER A 301 -39.31 14.95 22.10
N ALA A 302 -39.45 13.69 22.50
CA ALA A 302 -40.09 12.69 21.65
C ALA A 302 -41.50 13.18 21.27
N ASP A 303 -41.69 13.52 19.99
CA ASP A 303 -43.03 13.81 19.48
C ASP A 303 -43.90 12.59 19.79
N PRO A 304 -45.09 12.78 20.41
CA PRO A 304 -45.95 11.66 20.74
C PRO A 304 -46.29 10.93 19.43
N LEU A 305 -45.95 9.64 19.37
CA LEU A 305 -46.20 8.79 18.21
C LEU A 305 -47.70 8.83 17.87
N GLU A 306 -48.10 9.66 16.90
CA GLU A 306 -49.43 9.57 16.31
C GLU A 306 -49.52 8.26 15.50
N MET A 307 -50.62 7.53 15.65
CA MET A 307 -50.84 6.31 14.88
C MET A 307 -50.81 6.62 13.37
N PRO A 308 -50.07 5.86 12.55
CA PRO A 308 -50.01 6.10 11.12
C PRO A 308 -51.41 5.99 10.53
N ARG A 309 -51.90 7.07 9.92
CA ARG A 309 -53.14 7.04 9.15
C ARG A 309 -52.84 6.41 7.80
N LEU A 310 -53.36 5.20 7.60
CA LEU A 310 -53.40 4.59 6.28
C LEU A 310 -54.38 5.39 5.41
N ASN A 311 -53.89 5.95 4.30
CA ASN A 311 -54.74 6.53 3.26
C ASN A 311 -55.36 5.43 2.40
#